data_AF-Q8XLC9-F1
#
_entry.id   AF-Q8XLC9-F1
#
_cell.length_a   1.000
_cell.length_b   1.000
_cell.length_c   1.000
_cell.angle_alpha   90.00
_cell.angle_beta   90.00
_cell.angle_gamma   90.00
#
_symmetry.space_group_name_H-M   'P 1'
#
loop_
_entity.id
_entity.type
_entity.pdbx_description
1 polymer ?
#
loop_
_entity_poly.entity_id
_entity_poly.type
_entity_poly.pdbx_seq_one_letter_code
_entity_poly.pdbx_strand_id
1 'polypeptide(L)'
;MGKKVLALSILGLIASFSLTGCMAGWQNTKATHGGYFTNNKSDYVVLNESGGQIMDCWILDDTYVKQNTDTDGFSLVDKNGNGILVQGDSKIIRLNNKTDMSKYVEYHKEKDLISYEEFYKIHKGEN
;
A
#
# COMPACT_ATOMS: atom_id res chain seq x y z
N MET A 1 59.45 -27.67 -36.51
CA MET A 1 58.39 -26.98 -37.28
C MET A 1 57.37 -26.48 -36.25
N GLY A 2 57.31 -25.23 -35.81
CA GLY A 2 57.36 -23.97 -36.56
C GLY A 2 55.92 -23.43 -36.67
N LYS A 3 55.52 -22.60 -35.70
CA LYS A 3 54.17 -22.07 -35.42
C LYS A 3 53.44 -21.47 -36.64
N LYS A 4 52.10 -21.55 -36.68
CA LYS A 4 51.20 -20.47 -37.15
C LYS A 4 49.93 -20.40 -36.30
N VAL A 5 49.63 -19.17 -35.89
CA VAL A 5 48.47 -18.66 -35.14
C VAL A 5 47.37 -18.27 -36.12
N LEU A 6 46.10 -18.37 -35.74
CA LEU A 6 45.02 -17.37 -35.94
C LEU A 6 43.76 -17.91 -35.23
N ALA A 7 43.29 -17.26 -34.15
CA ALA A 7 42.24 -16.22 -34.15
C ALA A 7 40.84 -16.79 -34.47
N LEU A 8 39.71 -16.45 -33.87
CA LEU A 8 39.28 -15.55 -32.79
C LEU A 8 37.73 -15.69 -32.86
N SER A 9 37.03 -16.13 -31.82
CA SER A 9 35.57 -15.89 -31.72
C SER A 9 35.09 -16.04 -30.27
N ILE A 10 35.17 -14.92 -29.56
CA ILE A 10 34.11 -14.33 -28.73
C ILE A 10 33.28 -15.30 -27.88
N LEU A 11 33.54 -15.21 -26.57
CA LEU A 11 32.67 -15.63 -25.48
C LEU A 11 31.23 -15.16 -25.70
N GLY A 12 30.33 -16.11 -25.89
CA GLY A 12 28.89 -15.94 -25.69
C GLY A 12 28.43 -16.83 -24.55
N LEU A 13 28.81 -16.46 -23.32
CA LEU A 13 28.26 -17.08 -22.11
C LEU A 13 26.76 -16.73 -22.08
N ILE A 14 25.91 -17.64 -22.58
CA ILE A 14 24.46 -17.56 -22.39
C ILE A 14 24.22 -17.80 -20.90
N ALA A 15 24.23 -16.70 -20.14
CA ALA A 15 23.75 -16.67 -18.78
C ALA A 15 22.24 -16.91 -18.84
N SER A 16 21.85 -18.17 -18.69
CA SER A 16 20.50 -18.58 -18.35
C SER A 16 20.16 -17.98 -16.99
N PHE A 17 19.76 -16.71 -16.99
CA PHE A 17 19.14 -16.06 -15.85
C PHE A 17 17.88 -16.86 -15.54
N SER A 18 18.03 -17.79 -14.62
CA SER A 18 16.97 -18.40 -13.85
C SER A 18 16.42 -17.29 -12.96
N LEU A 19 15.65 -16.41 -13.57
CA LEU A 19 14.72 -15.50 -12.91
C LEU A 19 13.55 -16.35 -12.41
N THR A 20 13.81 -17.32 -11.54
CA THR A 20 12.84 -17.70 -10.52
C THR A 20 12.88 -16.57 -9.52
N GLY A 21 12.27 -15.44 -9.91
CA GLY A 21 12.14 -14.27 -9.07
C GLY A 21 11.59 -14.70 -7.72
N CYS A 22 12.02 -13.99 -6.68
CA CYS A 22 11.58 -14.10 -5.30
C CYS A 22 10.07 -13.78 -5.10
N MET A 23 9.23 -14.01 -6.11
CA MET A 23 7.78 -13.78 -6.13
C MET A 23 6.97 -14.95 -5.55
N ALA A 24 7.62 -16.02 -5.09
CA ALA A 24 6.93 -17.12 -4.40
C ALA A 24 6.48 -16.76 -2.96
N GLY A 25 6.97 -15.65 -2.40
CA GLY A 25 6.69 -15.25 -1.01
C GLY A 25 5.50 -14.30 -0.81
N TRP A 26 4.86 -13.83 -1.89
CA TRP A 26 3.71 -12.91 -1.81
C TRP A 26 2.38 -13.60 -2.09
N GLN A 27 2.30 -14.89 -1.76
CA GLN A 27 1.02 -15.54 -1.56
C GLN A 27 0.48 -15.04 -0.22
N ASN A 28 -0.52 -14.17 -0.29
CA ASN A 28 -1.35 -13.65 0.81
C ASN A 28 -1.87 -14.81 1.67
N THR A 29 -1.01 -15.30 2.56
CA THR A 29 -1.31 -16.39 3.47
C THR A 29 -1.92 -15.75 4.70
N LYS A 30 -3.26 -15.88 4.80
CA LYS A 30 -4.17 -15.44 5.87
C LYS A 30 -4.92 -14.12 5.63
N ALA A 31 -5.90 -14.17 4.73
CA ALA A 31 -7.20 -13.56 4.99
C ALA A 31 -8.12 -14.62 5.64
N THR A 32 -7.77 -15.15 6.81
CA THR A 32 -8.56 -16.20 7.47
C THR A 32 -9.76 -15.68 8.27
N HIS A 33 -9.93 -14.36 8.42
CA HIS A 33 -10.99 -13.77 9.24
C HIS A 33 -11.62 -12.47 8.70
N GLY A 34 -11.52 -12.16 7.41
CA GLY A 34 -12.12 -10.94 6.87
C GLY A 34 -12.53 -11.08 5.42
N GLY A 35 -13.82 -10.97 5.13
CA GLY A 35 -14.27 -10.60 3.79
C GLY A 35 -13.76 -9.19 3.48
N TYR A 36 -13.21 -8.99 2.28
CA TYR A 36 -12.51 -7.77 1.86
C TYR A 36 -13.32 -6.49 2.16
N PHE A 37 -14.65 -6.54 1.97
CA PHE A 37 -15.59 -5.49 2.35
C PHE A 37 -16.89 -6.16 2.80
N THR A 38 -17.35 -5.86 4.01
CA THR A 38 -18.59 -6.45 4.58
C THR A 38 -19.72 -5.44 4.53
N ASN A 39 -20.97 -5.90 4.54
CA ASN A 39 -22.15 -5.03 4.67
C ASN A 39 -22.30 -4.36 6.04
N ASN A 40 -21.29 -4.45 6.90
CA ASN A 40 -21.28 -3.92 8.26
C ASN A 40 -20.23 -2.82 8.34
N LYS A 41 -20.55 -1.79 9.13
CA LYS A 41 -19.63 -0.73 9.48
C LYS A 41 -18.45 -1.28 10.30
N SER A 42 -17.30 -0.63 10.17
CA SER A 42 -16.08 -0.95 10.91
C SER A 42 -15.20 0.29 11.01
N ASP A 43 -14.14 0.21 11.79
CA ASP A 43 -13.09 1.22 11.78
C ASP A 43 -12.08 0.91 10.65
N TYR A 44 -11.64 1.95 9.95
CA TYR A 44 -10.76 1.87 8.80
C TYR A 44 -9.66 2.92 8.86
N VAL A 45 -8.54 2.62 8.22
CA VAL A 45 -7.53 3.60 7.83
C VAL A 45 -7.43 3.61 6.32
N VAL A 46 -7.46 4.79 5.73
CA VAL A 46 -7.25 4.98 4.29
C VAL A 46 -5.94 5.72 4.09
N LEU A 47 -5.03 5.11 3.33
CA LEU A 47 -3.76 5.72 2.95
C LEU A 47 -3.79 6.02 1.46
N ASN A 48 -3.59 7.29 1.10
CA ASN A 48 -3.34 7.71 -0.28
C ASN A 48 -1.83 7.84 -0.47
N GLU A 49 -1.29 7.15 -1.46
CA GLU A 49 0.15 7.12 -1.73
C GLU A 49 0.44 7.67 -3.13
N SER A 50 1.50 8.46 -3.25
CA SER A 50 2.01 8.92 -4.54
C SER A 50 3.53 8.97 -4.52
N GLY A 51 4.17 8.44 -5.57
CA GLY A 51 5.63 8.40 -5.65
C GLY A 51 6.32 7.67 -4.50
N GLY A 52 5.62 6.74 -3.83
CA GLY A 52 6.11 6.02 -2.65
C GLY A 52 6.02 6.79 -1.33
N GLN A 53 5.33 7.94 -1.30
CA GLN A 53 5.09 8.73 -0.10
C GLN A 53 3.62 8.68 0.29
N ILE A 54 3.34 8.67 1.61
CA ILE A 54 1.98 8.86 2.12
C ILE A 54 1.62 10.33 1.95
N MET A 55 0.60 10.57 1.13
CA MET A 55 0.06 11.90 0.85
C MET A 55 -1.05 12.23 1.84
N ASP A 56 -1.90 11.25 2.14
CA ASP A 56 -2.98 11.40 3.10
C ASP A 56 -3.16 10.12 3.91
N CYS A 57 -3.51 10.30 5.18
CA CYS A 57 -3.91 9.24 6.09
C CYS A 57 -5.22 9.67 6.75
N TRP A 58 -6.33 9.02 6.38
CA TRP A 58 -7.62 9.21 7.04
C TRP A 58 -7.86 8.09 8.04
N ILE A 59 -8.31 8.48 9.22
CA ILE A 59 -8.73 7.56 10.28
C ILE A 59 -10.25 7.64 10.38
N LEU A 60 -10.94 6.55 10.03
CA LEU A 60 -12.39 6.53 9.87
C LEU A 60 -13.00 5.56 10.88
N ASP A 61 -13.84 6.07 11.79
CA ASP A 61 -14.59 5.25 12.74
C ASP A 61 -16.01 4.95 12.25
N ASP A 62 -16.53 3.77 12.57
CA ASP A 62 -17.90 3.34 12.25
C ASP A 62 -18.31 3.63 10.79
N THR A 63 -17.43 3.30 9.86
CA THR A 63 -17.57 3.63 8.44
C THR A 63 -18.01 2.41 7.64
N TYR A 64 -18.92 2.62 6.70
CA TYR A 64 -19.29 1.61 5.71
C TYR A 64 -18.40 1.76 4.49
N VAL A 65 -17.83 0.66 3.99
CA VAL A 65 -16.98 0.68 2.79
C VAL A 65 -17.50 -0.35 1.80
N LYS A 66 -17.66 0.06 0.55
CA LYS A 66 -17.91 -0.84 -0.59
C LYS A 66 -17.01 -0.48 -1.75
N GLN A 67 -16.71 -1.48 -2.56
CA GLN A 67 -16.12 -1.23 -3.88
C GLN A 67 -17.11 -0.40 -4.70
N ASN A 68 -16.60 0.59 -5.42
CA ASN A 68 -17.41 1.35 -6.36
C ASN A 68 -17.71 0.45 -7.57
N THR A 69 -18.96 0.44 -8.04
CA THR A 69 -19.37 -0.36 -9.21
C THR A 69 -18.99 0.28 -10.54
N ASP A 70 -18.74 1.59 -10.52
CA ASP A 70 -18.58 2.41 -11.72
C ASP A 70 -17.12 2.86 -11.91
N THR A 71 -16.26 2.70 -10.89
CA THR A 71 -14.86 3.11 -10.89
C THR A 71 -13.98 2.09 -10.16
N ASP A 72 -12.66 2.10 -10.39
CA ASP A 72 -11.67 1.27 -9.67
C ASP A 72 -11.40 1.73 -8.22
N GLY A 73 -12.35 2.45 -7.63
CA GLY A 73 -12.22 3.09 -6.32
C GLY A 73 -13.15 2.49 -5.27
N PHE A 74 -13.23 3.17 -4.13
CA PHE A 74 -14.09 2.79 -3.03
C PHE A 74 -15.09 3.90 -2.72
N SER A 75 -16.32 3.49 -2.44
CA SER A 75 -17.34 4.37 -1.87
C SER A 75 -17.44 4.09 -0.38
N LEU A 76 -17.24 5.12 0.42
CA LEU A 76 -17.34 5.06 1.87
C LEU A 76 -18.50 5.94 2.34
N VAL A 77 -19.12 5.55 3.45
CA VAL A 77 -20.11 6.37 4.15
C VAL A 77 -19.69 6.44 5.61
N ASP A 78 -19.37 7.64 6.07
CA ASP A 78 -18.94 7.85 7.45
C ASP A 78 -20.08 7.65 8.45
N LYS A 79 -19.77 7.75 9.74
CA LYS A 79 -20.75 7.60 10.82
C LYS A 79 -21.89 8.63 10.78
N ASN A 80 -21.69 9.78 10.14
CA ASN A 80 -22.67 10.86 9.99
C ASN A 80 -23.49 10.75 8.70
N GLY A 81 -23.20 9.78 7.84
CA GLY A 81 -23.87 9.61 6.55
C GLY A 81 -23.23 10.39 5.40
N ASN A 82 -22.06 11.00 5.61
CA ASN A 82 -21.33 11.68 4.54
C ASN A 82 -20.71 10.65 3.59
N GLY A 83 -20.93 10.83 2.30
CA GLY A 83 -20.28 10.04 1.26
C GLY A 83 -18.84 10.50 1.06
N ILE A 84 -17.90 9.55 1.06
CA ILE A 84 -16.49 9.77 0.77
C ILE A 84 -16.13 8.88 -0.41
N LEU A 85 -15.57 9.47 -1.45
CA LEU A 85 -15.12 8.75 -2.64
C LEU A 85 -13.59 8.73 -2.65
N VAL A 86 -13.03 7.52 -2.59
CA VAL A 86 -11.58 7.31 -2.64
C VAL A 86 -11.24 6.75 -4.02
N GLN A 87 -10.38 7.46 -4.76
CA GLN A 87 -9.93 7.10 -6.10
C GLN A 87 -8.40 7.07 -6.18
N GLY A 88 -7.86 6.34 -7.16
CA GLY A 88 -6.43 6.23 -7.40
C GLY A 88 -5.76 5.18 -6.51
N ASP A 89 -4.45 5.33 -6.33
CA ASP A 89 -3.59 4.40 -5.58
C ASP A 89 -3.78 4.56 -4.07
N SER A 90 -4.88 4.03 -3.58
CA SER A 90 -5.24 4.07 -2.16
C SER A 90 -5.26 2.68 -1.53
N LYS A 91 -4.75 2.58 -0.30
CA LYS A 91 -4.86 1.39 0.54
C LYS A 91 -5.93 1.61 1.59
N ILE A 92 -6.92 0.72 1.62
CA ILE A 92 -7.94 0.69 2.68
C ILE A 92 -7.64 -0.46 3.62
N ILE A 93 -7.40 -0.13 4.88
CA ILE A 93 -7.04 -1.07 5.93
C ILE A 93 -8.20 -1.13 6.91
N ARG A 94 -8.91 -2.27 6.94
CA ARG A 94 -9.91 -2.53 7.98
C ARG A 94 -9.20 -2.83 9.30
N LEU A 95 -9.60 -2.16 10.36
CA LEU A 95 -9.09 -2.41 11.70
C LEU A 95 -9.98 -3.41 12.43
N ASN A 96 -9.35 -4.40 13.07
CA ASN A 96 -10.06 -5.41 13.86
C ASN A 96 -10.31 -4.96 15.29
N ASN A 97 -9.59 -3.94 15.76
CA ASN A 97 -9.71 -3.38 17.10
C ASN A 97 -9.44 -1.87 17.07
N LYS A 98 -10.01 -1.14 18.03
CA LYS A 98 -9.80 0.31 18.17
C LYS A 98 -8.38 0.68 18.57
N THR A 99 -7.68 -0.21 19.27
CA THR A 99 -6.29 0.03 19.68
C THR A 99 -5.35 0.15 18.48
N ASP A 100 -5.64 -0.51 17.36
CA ASP A 100 -4.85 -0.44 16.14
C ASP A 100 -4.95 0.93 15.47
N MET A 101 -6.02 1.71 15.71
CA MET A 101 -6.12 3.11 15.25
C MET A 101 -4.97 3.97 15.80
N SER A 102 -4.51 3.67 17.02
CA SER A 102 -3.44 4.43 17.67
C SER A 102 -2.07 4.27 16.99
N LYS A 103 -1.91 3.34 16.04
CA LYS A 103 -0.70 3.19 15.22
C LYS A 103 -0.61 4.21 14.09
N TYR A 104 -1.68 4.96 13.85
CA TYR A 104 -1.76 5.94 12.79
C TYR A 104 -1.94 7.35 13.39
N VAL A 105 -1.64 8.35 12.59
CA VAL A 105 -1.99 9.75 12.85
C VAL A 105 -2.72 10.26 11.62
N GLU A 106 -3.83 10.96 11.80
CA GLU A 106 -4.53 11.60 10.69
C GLU A 106 -3.63 12.70 10.11
N TYR A 107 -3.51 12.74 8.79
CA TYR A 107 -2.52 13.58 8.10
C TYR A 107 -2.98 13.91 6.68
N HIS A 108 -2.72 15.14 6.24
CA HIS A 108 -3.03 15.60 4.88
C HIS A 108 -1.91 16.46 4.33
N LYS A 109 -1.22 16.00 3.27
CA LYS A 109 -0.03 16.68 2.71
C LYS A 109 -0.30 18.12 2.29
N GLU A 110 -1.52 18.44 1.86
CA GLU A 110 -1.90 19.80 1.48
C GLU A 110 -1.88 20.78 2.67
N LYS A 111 -2.11 20.29 3.89
CA LYS A 111 -2.13 21.07 5.13
C LYS A 111 -0.77 20.99 5.83
N ASP A 112 -0.20 19.79 5.83
CA ASP A 112 1.02 19.46 6.53
C ASP A 112 2.19 19.48 5.54
N LEU A 113 2.97 20.56 5.57
CA LEU A 113 4.05 20.80 4.59
C LEU A 113 5.29 19.89 4.78
N ILE A 114 5.28 19.01 5.77
CA ILE A 114 6.33 18.02 6.07
C ILE A 114 5.92 16.63 5.59
N SER A 115 6.81 15.63 5.60
CA SER A 115 6.42 14.26 5.23
C SER A 115 5.55 13.62 6.32
N TYR A 116 4.80 12.57 5.97
CA TYR A 116 4.04 11.80 6.97
C TYR A 116 4.96 11.23 8.06
N GLU A 117 6.17 10.76 7.70
CA GLU A 117 7.14 10.23 8.65
C GLU A 117 7.62 11.31 9.63
N GLU A 118 7.91 12.51 9.15
CA GLU A 118 8.28 13.65 10.00
C GLU A 118 7.11 14.06 10.90
N PHE A 119 5.90 14.15 10.33
CA PHE A 119 4.68 14.47 11.07
C PHE A 119 4.39 13.44 12.16
N TYR A 120 4.51 12.16 11.83
CA TYR A 120 4.28 11.05 12.73
C TYR A 120 5.22 11.11 13.94
N LYS A 121 6.52 11.34 13.72
CA LYS A 121 7.52 11.46 14.81
C LYS A 121 7.16 12.57 15.80
N ILE A 122 6.78 13.75 15.29
CA ILE A 122 6.36 14.89 16.10
C ILE A 122 5.13 14.54 16.95
N HIS A 123 4.14 13.86 16.37
CA HIS A 123 2.85 13.61 17.02
C HIS A 123 2.81 12.35 17.88
N LYS A 124 3.70 11.39 17.64
CA LYS A 124 3.87 10.18 18.48
C LYS A 124 4.99 10.28 19.50
N GLY A 125 5.79 11.35 19.46
CA GLY A 125 6.90 11.55 20.39
C GLY A 125 8.08 10.61 20.13
N GLU A 126 8.21 10.11 18.90
CA GLU A 126 9.37 9.32 18.46
C GLU A 126 10.45 10.29 17.95
N ASN A 127 11.25 10.86 18.87
CA ASN A 127 12.43 11.65 18.53
C ASN A 127 13.63 10.75 18.19
#